data_AF-A0A9E2ABT5-F1
#
_entry.id   AF-A0A9E2ABT5-F1
#
_cell.length_a   1.000
_cell.length_b   1.000
_cell.length_c   1.000
_cell.angle_alpha   90.00
_cell.angle_beta   90.00
_cell.angle_gamma   90.00
#
_symmetry.space_group_name_H-M   'P 1'
#
loop_
_entity.id
_entity.type
_entity.pdbx_description
1 polymer ?
#
loop_
_entity_poly.entity_id
_entity_poly.type
_entity_poly.pdbx_seq_one_letter_code
_entity_poly.pdbx_strand_id
1 'polypeptide(L)'
;YNSGDWFNAIDFTYKQNGWASGLPVEDKNADRWELATELFGLDELVPLSTDIRGTLNRFLEALEVRASSPLFRLKTAAEVVERVEFHNTGPDQLPGMIVMTVDDTVGVDLDPERDVLIVLINATDEAQSFTVDGVSGARLHPVHAESTDAVTRSASVSGSTFSVPARTASVFEVPQG
;
A
#
# COMPACT_ATOMS: atom_id res chain seq x y z
N TYR A 1 -26.57 -1.51 9.46
CA TYR A 1 -26.20 -1.83 10.85
C TYR A 1 -26.96 -3.06 11.35
N ASN A 2 -28.28 -3.14 11.15
CA ASN A 2 -29.11 -4.25 11.61
C ASN A 2 -29.25 -5.42 10.60
N SER A 3 -28.12 -5.88 10.02
CA SER A 3 -28.12 -7.00 9.05
C SER A 3 -27.71 -8.33 9.69
N GLY A 4 -27.59 -8.36 11.02
CA GLY A 4 -27.26 -9.56 11.80
C GLY A 4 -25.88 -10.14 11.52
N ASP A 5 -25.58 -11.24 12.19
CA ASP A 5 -24.29 -11.92 12.07
C ASP A 5 -24.04 -12.48 10.66
N TRP A 6 -25.11 -12.87 9.94
CA TRP A 6 -25.01 -13.44 8.59
C TRP A 6 -24.27 -12.54 7.61
N PHE A 7 -24.66 -11.26 7.52
CA PHE A 7 -24.03 -10.31 6.59
C PHE A 7 -22.81 -9.58 7.18
N ASN A 8 -22.51 -9.77 8.47
CA ASN A 8 -21.36 -9.15 9.15
C ASN A 8 -20.36 -10.19 9.67
N ALA A 9 -20.43 -11.42 9.16
CA ALA A 9 -19.60 -12.53 9.63
C ALA A 9 -18.12 -12.24 9.39
N ILE A 10 -17.30 -12.53 10.39
CA ILE A 10 -15.84 -12.53 10.26
C ILE A 10 -15.37 -13.98 10.38
N ASP A 11 -14.83 -14.51 9.29
CA ASP A 11 -14.29 -15.87 9.25
C ASP A 11 -12.78 -15.89 9.55
N PHE A 12 -12.45 -16.12 10.83
CA PHE A 12 -11.06 -16.30 11.26
C PHE A 12 -10.42 -17.64 10.84
N THR A 13 -11.17 -18.53 10.16
CA THR A 13 -10.57 -19.69 9.49
C THR A 13 -9.92 -19.33 8.15
N TYR A 14 -10.18 -18.13 7.65
CA TYR A 14 -9.70 -17.58 6.38
C TYR A 14 -10.11 -18.40 5.16
N LYS A 15 -11.29 -19.02 5.20
CA LYS A 15 -11.81 -19.84 4.09
C LYS A 15 -12.73 -19.06 3.16
N GLN A 16 -13.39 -18.03 3.69
CA GLN A 16 -14.30 -17.15 2.95
C GLN A 16 -14.24 -15.72 3.53
N ASN A 17 -14.70 -14.73 2.76
CA ASN A 17 -14.75 -13.34 3.21
C ASN A 17 -16.18 -12.77 3.31
N GLY A 18 -17.21 -13.61 3.12
CA GLY A 18 -18.62 -13.21 3.12
C GLY A 18 -19.17 -12.73 1.76
N TRP A 19 -18.35 -12.70 0.70
CA TRP A 19 -18.80 -12.41 -0.66
C TRP A 19 -19.95 -13.34 -1.08
N ALA A 20 -20.94 -12.78 -1.80
CA ALA A 20 -22.07 -13.50 -2.36
C ALA A 20 -22.87 -14.38 -1.36
N SER A 21 -22.93 -14.02 -0.07
CA SER A 21 -23.74 -14.73 0.94
C SER A 21 -25.26 -14.48 0.84
N GLY A 22 -25.75 -14.12 -0.35
CA GLY A 22 -27.12 -13.67 -0.61
C GLY A 22 -27.24 -12.16 -0.84
N LEU A 23 -28.36 -11.73 -1.42
CA LEU A 23 -28.64 -10.31 -1.64
C LEU A 23 -28.81 -9.57 -0.29
N PRO A 24 -28.21 -8.38 -0.13
CA PRO A 24 -28.32 -7.61 1.10
C PRO A 24 -29.75 -7.08 1.31
N VAL A 25 -30.11 -6.74 2.56
CA VAL A 25 -31.46 -6.31 2.97
C VAL A 25 -32.09 -5.30 2.01
N GLU A 26 -33.31 -5.59 1.56
CA GLU A 26 -34.04 -4.88 0.50
C GLU A 26 -34.18 -3.38 0.75
N ASP A 27 -34.67 -3.00 1.93
CA ASP A 27 -34.96 -1.61 2.34
C ASP A 27 -33.79 -0.62 2.13
N LYS A 28 -32.56 -1.13 2.01
CA LYS A 28 -31.36 -0.30 1.83
C LYS A 28 -30.60 -0.56 0.53
N ASN A 29 -30.91 -1.63 -0.21
CA ASN A 29 -30.04 -2.09 -1.29
C ASN A 29 -30.76 -2.60 -2.54
N ALA A 30 -32.09 -2.61 -2.57
CA ALA A 30 -32.88 -3.18 -3.68
C ALA A 30 -32.54 -2.55 -5.04
N ASP A 31 -32.22 -1.26 -5.06
CA ASP A 31 -31.81 -0.49 -6.24
C ASP A 31 -30.52 -1.03 -6.90
N ARG A 32 -29.74 -1.85 -6.19
CA ARG A 32 -28.47 -2.43 -6.66
C ARG A 32 -28.52 -3.95 -6.79
N TRP A 33 -29.65 -4.57 -6.53
CA TRP A 33 -29.74 -6.03 -6.55
C TRP A 33 -29.45 -6.63 -7.92
N GLU A 34 -29.86 -5.97 -9.01
CA GLU A 34 -29.55 -6.43 -10.37
C GLU A 34 -28.04 -6.52 -10.60
N LEU A 35 -27.32 -5.44 -10.29
CA LEU A 35 -25.85 -5.41 -10.36
C LEU A 35 -25.20 -6.42 -9.42
N ALA A 36 -25.69 -6.54 -8.18
CA ALA A 36 -25.15 -7.50 -7.22
C ALA A 36 -25.34 -8.95 -7.71
N THR A 37 -26.49 -9.28 -8.28
CA THR A 37 -26.75 -10.59 -8.88
C THR A 37 -25.80 -10.88 -10.04
N GLU A 38 -25.54 -9.90 -10.90
CA GLU A 38 -24.57 -10.04 -11.99
C GLU A 38 -23.17 -10.34 -11.43
N LEU A 39 -22.68 -9.53 -10.50
CA LEU A 39 -21.34 -9.69 -9.92
C LEU A 39 -21.19 -10.97 -9.08
N PHE A 40 -22.23 -11.39 -8.36
CA PHE A 40 -22.20 -12.62 -7.55
C PHE A 40 -22.16 -13.89 -8.42
N GLY A 41 -22.53 -13.80 -9.69
CA GLY A 41 -22.43 -14.91 -10.64
C GLY A 41 -21.03 -15.09 -11.26
N LEU A 42 -20.09 -14.19 -10.98
CA LEU A 42 -18.73 -14.21 -11.54
C LEU A 42 -17.78 -14.93 -10.58
N ASP A 43 -17.39 -16.16 -10.93
CA ASP A 43 -16.49 -17.00 -10.12
C ASP A 43 -15.12 -16.34 -9.89
N GLU A 44 -14.64 -15.53 -10.85
CA GLU A 44 -13.38 -14.81 -10.74
C GLU A 44 -13.37 -13.74 -9.65
N LEU A 45 -14.54 -13.33 -9.15
CA LEU A 45 -14.67 -12.36 -8.07
C LEU A 45 -14.72 -13.02 -6.68
N VAL A 46 -14.81 -14.35 -6.59
CA VAL A 46 -14.89 -15.08 -5.31
C VAL A 46 -13.48 -15.20 -4.69
N PRO A 47 -13.19 -14.53 -3.57
CA PRO A 47 -11.83 -14.55 -3.02
C PRO A 47 -11.50 -15.90 -2.40
N LEU A 48 -10.36 -16.46 -2.78
CA LEU A 48 -9.88 -17.73 -2.28
C LEU A 48 -9.17 -17.56 -0.93
N SER A 49 -8.99 -18.66 -0.19
CA SER A 49 -8.23 -18.65 1.06
C SER A 49 -6.80 -18.12 0.87
N THR A 50 -6.20 -18.35 -0.30
CA THR A 50 -4.89 -17.82 -0.68
C THR A 50 -4.91 -16.30 -0.80
N ASP A 51 -5.97 -15.71 -1.35
CA ASP A 51 -6.11 -14.25 -1.52
C ASP A 51 -6.31 -13.57 -0.16
N ILE A 52 -7.16 -14.17 0.69
CA ILE A 52 -7.41 -13.69 2.05
C ILE A 52 -6.12 -13.69 2.87
N ARG A 53 -5.37 -14.79 2.85
CA ARG A 53 -4.09 -14.91 3.58
C ARG A 53 -3.01 -14.02 2.97
N GLY A 54 -2.96 -13.91 1.65
CA GLY A 54 -2.08 -12.98 0.95
C GLY A 54 -2.33 -11.53 1.39
N THR A 55 -3.60 -11.13 1.44
CA THR A 55 -4.02 -9.80 1.91
C THR A 55 -3.63 -9.56 3.37
N LEU A 56 -3.85 -10.55 4.25
CA LEU A 56 -3.41 -10.46 5.65
C LEU A 56 -1.90 -10.23 5.75
N ASN A 57 -1.09 -10.98 5.01
CA ASN A 57 0.37 -10.83 5.03
C ASN A 57 0.80 -9.45 4.53
N ARG A 58 0.23 -8.95 3.42
CA ARG A 58 0.52 -7.60 2.91
C ARG A 58 0.11 -6.51 3.90
N PHE A 59 -1.02 -6.70 4.59
CA PHE A 59 -1.47 -5.76 5.62
C PHE A 59 -0.51 -5.71 6.81
N LEU A 60 -0.04 -6.88 7.28
CA LEU A 60 0.95 -6.96 8.36
C LEU A 60 2.28 -6.34 7.96
N GLU A 61 2.75 -6.58 6.73
CA GLU A 61 3.96 -5.94 6.20
C GLU A 61 3.83 -4.41 6.18
N ALA A 62 2.70 -3.86 5.75
CA ALA A 62 2.47 -2.41 5.78
C ALA A 62 2.48 -1.84 7.21
N LEU A 63 1.95 -2.58 8.19
CA LEU A 63 2.02 -2.18 9.60
C LEU A 63 3.44 -2.24 10.15
N GLU A 64 4.21 -3.26 9.77
CA GLU A 64 5.60 -3.43 10.17
C GLU A 64 6.47 -2.30 9.62
N VAL A 65 6.32 -1.97 8.33
CA VAL A 65 6.98 -0.80 7.71
C VAL A 65 6.59 0.50 8.40
N ARG A 66 5.30 0.71 8.71
CA ARG A 66 4.87 1.91 9.46
C ARG A 66 5.52 1.99 10.84
N ALA A 67 5.71 0.85 11.50
CA ALA A 67 6.27 0.77 12.85
C ALA A 67 7.80 0.87 12.88
N SER A 68 8.49 0.50 11.78
CA SER A 68 9.96 0.44 11.70
C SER A 68 10.62 1.80 11.85
N SER A 69 9.92 2.88 11.51
CA SER A 69 10.46 4.24 11.57
C SER A 69 9.53 5.23 12.29
N PRO A 70 10.06 6.19 13.06
CA PRO A 70 9.30 7.34 13.55
C PRO A 70 8.94 8.33 12.44
N LEU A 71 9.64 8.30 11.29
CA LEU A 71 9.38 9.18 10.14
C LEU A 71 7.99 8.98 9.53
N PHE A 72 7.39 7.79 9.67
CA PHE A 72 5.98 7.56 9.30
C PHE A 72 4.96 8.10 10.31
N ARG A 73 5.44 8.67 11.42
CA ARG A 73 4.66 9.05 12.61
C ARG A 73 5.14 10.38 13.21
N LEU A 74 5.55 11.32 12.35
CA LEU A 74 5.87 12.70 12.73
C LEU A 74 4.71 13.30 13.55
N LYS A 75 5.04 14.02 14.62
CA LYS A 75 4.09 14.39 15.67
C LYS A 75 3.52 15.79 15.48
N THR A 76 4.19 16.63 14.69
CA THR A 76 3.81 18.02 14.50
C THR A 76 3.67 18.37 13.01
N ALA A 77 2.83 19.36 12.72
CA ALA A 77 2.70 19.89 11.37
C ALA A 77 4.02 20.50 10.87
N ALA A 78 4.83 21.08 11.76
CA ALA A 78 6.13 21.67 11.39
C ALA A 78 7.09 20.59 10.88
N GLU A 79 7.21 19.46 11.60
CA GLU A 79 8.01 18.31 11.14
C GLU A 79 7.51 17.78 9.79
N VAL A 80 6.18 17.67 9.61
CA VAL A 80 5.62 17.21 8.33
C VAL A 80 5.98 18.15 7.18
N VAL A 81 5.85 19.46 7.39
CA VAL A 81 6.18 20.47 6.37
C VAL A 81 7.68 20.51 6.05
N GLU A 82 8.53 20.30 7.05
CA GLU A 82 9.98 20.32 6.87
C GLU A 82 10.52 19.07 6.17
N ARG A 83 9.85 17.92 6.35
CA ARG A 83 10.43 16.60 6.01
C ARG A 83 9.71 15.86 4.90
N VAL A 84 8.42 16.11 4.69
CA VAL A 84 7.61 15.35 3.72
C VAL A 84 7.49 16.11 2.41
N GLU A 85 7.88 15.47 1.32
CA GLU A 85 7.74 16.00 -0.03
C GLU A 85 7.05 15.00 -0.96
N PHE A 86 6.25 15.50 -1.90
CA PHE A 86 5.62 14.71 -2.95
C PHE A 86 6.17 15.11 -4.32
N HIS A 87 6.66 14.14 -5.08
CA HIS A 87 7.44 14.40 -6.30
C HIS A 87 6.62 14.32 -7.58
N ASN A 88 5.73 13.34 -7.70
CA ASN A 88 4.88 13.16 -8.88
C ASN A 88 3.67 14.12 -8.85
N THR A 89 3.89 15.39 -9.18
CA THR A 89 2.88 16.45 -9.08
C THR A 89 2.80 17.29 -10.37
N GLY A 90 1.79 18.15 -10.45
CA GLY A 90 1.60 19.06 -11.58
C GLY A 90 0.85 18.43 -12.77
N PRO A 91 0.76 19.17 -13.90
CA PRO A 91 0.01 18.74 -15.08
C PRO A 91 0.64 17.54 -15.80
N ASP A 92 1.96 17.36 -15.67
CA ASP A 92 2.73 16.30 -16.33
C ASP A 92 2.96 15.07 -15.44
N GLN A 93 2.24 14.97 -14.32
CA GLN A 93 2.33 13.84 -13.41
C GLN A 93 1.97 12.52 -14.12
N LEU A 94 2.58 11.42 -13.70
CA LEU A 94 2.16 10.07 -14.08
C LEU A 94 0.83 9.74 -13.38
N PRO A 95 -0.29 9.55 -14.11
CA PRO A 95 -1.58 9.27 -13.48
C PRO A 95 -1.55 7.95 -12.69
N GLY A 96 -2.11 7.96 -11.48
CA GLY A 96 -2.15 6.77 -10.62
C GLY A 96 -0.85 6.47 -9.86
N MET A 97 0.15 7.36 -9.93
CA MET A 97 1.38 7.27 -9.14
C MET A 97 1.40 8.30 -8.01
N ILE A 98 1.75 7.87 -6.80
CA ILE A 98 2.12 8.75 -5.69
C ILE A 98 3.58 8.47 -5.35
N VAL A 99 4.39 9.51 -5.25
CA VAL A 99 5.81 9.42 -4.87
C VAL A 99 6.04 10.40 -3.73
N MET A 100 6.41 9.88 -2.57
CA MET A 100 6.60 10.63 -1.34
C MET A 100 7.99 10.35 -0.78
N THR A 101 8.69 11.38 -0.30
CA THR A 101 9.89 11.22 0.52
C THR A 101 9.64 11.73 1.93
N VAL A 102 10.34 11.16 2.90
CA VAL A 102 10.46 11.69 4.26
C VAL A 102 11.94 11.80 4.59
N ASP A 103 12.42 13.02 4.76
CA ASP A 103 13.83 13.36 5.00
C ASP A 103 14.14 13.45 6.51
N ASP A 104 15.19 12.77 6.95
CA ASP A 104 15.72 12.84 8.31
C ASP A 104 17.05 13.57 8.43
N THR A 105 17.59 14.03 7.30
CA THR A 105 18.84 14.82 7.26
C THR A 105 18.62 16.30 7.64
N VAL A 106 17.35 16.71 7.74
CA VAL A 106 16.94 18.05 8.15
C VAL A 106 16.50 18.06 9.62
N GLY A 107 16.88 19.12 10.35
CA GLY A 107 16.51 19.26 11.75
C GLY A 107 17.24 18.26 12.66
N VAL A 108 16.53 17.72 13.65
CA VAL A 108 17.06 16.71 14.58
C VAL A 108 16.88 15.32 13.98
N ASP A 109 17.92 14.49 13.99
CA ASP A 109 17.85 13.07 13.63
C ASP A 109 16.79 12.34 14.50
N LEU A 110 15.78 11.77 13.83
CA LEU A 110 14.65 11.08 14.47
C LEU A 110 14.75 9.55 14.36
N ASP A 111 15.36 9.03 13.29
CA ASP A 111 15.51 7.63 12.95
C ASP A 111 17.01 7.27 12.76
N PRO A 112 17.65 6.67 13.78
CA PRO A 112 19.08 6.38 13.75
C PRO A 112 19.48 5.30 12.73
N GLU A 113 18.52 4.70 12.02
CA GLU A 113 18.78 3.71 10.99
C GLU A 113 18.67 4.28 9.56
N ARG A 114 18.04 5.45 9.36
CA ARG A 114 17.59 5.91 8.02
C ARG A 114 17.66 7.42 7.86
N ASP A 115 18.43 7.86 6.87
CA ASP A 115 18.46 9.27 6.47
C ASP A 115 17.22 9.68 5.66
N VAL A 116 16.69 8.79 4.81
CA VAL A 116 15.53 9.10 3.95
C VAL A 116 14.65 7.87 3.75
N LEU A 117 13.34 8.05 3.82
CA LEU A 117 12.35 7.07 3.33
C LEU A 117 11.75 7.55 2.02
N ILE A 118 11.58 6.63 1.07
CA ILE A 118 10.95 6.90 -0.22
C ILE A 118 9.78 5.91 -0.38
N VAL A 119 8.58 6.43 -0.56
CA VAL A 119 7.36 5.65 -0.75
C VAL A 119 6.81 5.89 -2.14
N LEU A 120 6.60 4.82 -2.88
CA LEU A 120 5.97 4.84 -4.19
C LEU A 120 4.72 3.98 -4.16
N ILE A 121 3.57 4.55 -4.52
CA ILE A 121 2.30 3.83 -4.66
C ILE A 121 1.93 3.87 -6.13
N ASN A 122 1.96 2.71 -6.77
CA ASN A 122 1.54 2.51 -8.15
C ASN A 122 0.15 1.87 -8.17
N ALA A 123 -0.88 2.67 -8.47
CA ALA A 123 -2.25 2.19 -8.62
C ALA A 123 -2.59 1.77 -10.06
N THR A 124 -1.64 1.88 -11.00
CA THR A 124 -1.82 1.49 -12.40
C THR A 124 -1.69 -0.02 -12.58
N ASP A 125 -2.11 -0.52 -13.75
CA ASP A 125 -1.97 -1.92 -14.17
C ASP A 125 -0.65 -2.23 -14.88
N GLU A 126 0.26 -1.25 -14.97
CA GLU A 126 1.59 -1.40 -15.56
C GLU A 126 2.69 -1.09 -14.53
N ALA A 127 3.89 -1.63 -14.76
CA ALA A 127 5.05 -1.22 -13.97
C ALA A 127 5.41 0.24 -14.29
N GLN A 128 5.72 1.02 -13.26
CA GLN A 128 6.06 2.43 -13.39
C GLN A 128 7.48 2.67 -12.89
N SER A 129 8.16 3.62 -13.50
CA SER A 129 9.47 4.09 -13.03
C SER A 129 9.43 5.59 -12.78
N PHE A 130 10.06 6.02 -11.70
CA PHE A 130 10.12 7.43 -11.32
C PHE A 130 11.50 7.77 -10.77
N THR A 131 12.06 8.90 -11.19
CA THR A 131 13.34 9.40 -10.71
C THR A 131 13.12 10.42 -9.60
N VAL A 132 13.73 10.20 -8.44
CA VAL A 132 13.74 11.17 -7.33
C VAL A 132 15.14 11.75 -7.23
N ASP A 133 15.29 13.00 -7.66
CA ASP A 133 16.58 13.69 -7.64
C ASP A 133 17.13 13.83 -6.21
N GLY A 134 18.46 13.87 -6.08
CA GLY A 134 19.12 14.03 -4.78
C GLY A 134 19.20 12.77 -3.92
N VAL A 135 18.55 11.67 -4.32
CA VAL A 135 18.64 10.39 -3.60
C VAL A 135 19.78 9.53 -4.14
N SER A 136 20.62 9.02 -3.23
CA SER A 136 21.67 8.05 -3.55
C SER A 136 21.78 6.99 -2.45
N GLY A 137 22.24 5.78 -2.80
CA GLY A 137 22.39 4.70 -1.82
C GLY A 137 21.08 4.05 -1.35
N ALA A 138 19.95 4.36 -1.98
CA ALA A 138 18.67 3.78 -1.63
C ALA A 138 18.63 2.26 -1.89
N ARG A 139 17.85 1.55 -1.06
CA ARG A 139 17.54 0.13 -1.21
C ARG A 139 16.07 -0.13 -0.91
N LEU A 140 15.53 -1.25 -1.41
CA LEU A 140 14.18 -1.70 -1.04
C LEU A 140 14.14 -1.95 0.47
N HIS A 141 13.06 -1.53 1.14
CA HIS A 141 12.89 -1.74 2.58
C HIS A 141 12.95 -3.25 2.90
N PRO A 142 13.66 -3.67 3.97
CA PRO A 142 13.87 -5.10 4.26
C PRO A 142 12.58 -5.93 4.31
N VAL A 143 11.51 -5.40 4.92
CA VAL A 143 10.19 -6.06 4.96
C VAL A 143 9.65 -6.39 3.55
N HIS A 144 9.84 -5.50 2.57
CA HIS A 144 9.43 -5.78 1.20
C HIS A 144 10.38 -6.74 0.48
N ALA A 145 11.69 -6.65 0.74
CA ALA A 145 12.68 -7.57 0.19
C ALA A 145 12.47 -9.01 0.68
N GLU A 146 11.97 -9.18 1.90
CA GLU A 146 11.65 -10.48 2.52
C GLU A 146 10.18 -10.89 2.36
N SER A 147 9.35 -10.04 1.73
CA SER A 147 7.92 -10.29 1.51
C SER A 147 7.70 -11.65 0.85
N THR A 148 6.64 -12.36 1.22
CA THR A 148 6.31 -13.65 0.56
C THR A 148 5.74 -13.46 -0.85
N ASP A 149 5.26 -12.26 -1.21
CA ASP A 149 4.82 -11.96 -2.56
C ASP A 149 6.00 -11.59 -3.48
N ALA A 150 6.09 -12.30 -4.60
CA ALA A 150 7.13 -12.09 -5.59
C ALA A 150 7.01 -10.74 -6.31
N VAL A 151 5.78 -10.21 -6.46
CA VAL A 151 5.58 -8.91 -7.08
C VAL A 151 6.17 -7.82 -6.19
N THR A 152 5.83 -7.79 -4.91
CA THR A 152 6.40 -6.86 -3.92
C THR A 152 7.93 -6.89 -3.90
N ARG A 153 8.54 -8.09 -3.90
CA ARG A 153 10.01 -8.24 -3.95
C ARG A 153 10.67 -7.74 -5.23
N SER A 154 9.91 -7.59 -6.32
CA SER A 154 10.48 -7.20 -7.62
C SER A 154 10.66 -5.68 -7.78
N ALA A 155 10.16 -4.87 -6.84
CA ALA A 155 10.45 -3.44 -6.79
C ALA A 155 11.96 -3.20 -6.62
N SER A 156 12.50 -2.21 -7.35
CA SER A 156 13.94 -2.02 -7.44
C SER A 156 14.32 -0.55 -7.62
N VAL A 157 15.59 -0.26 -7.38
CA VAL A 157 16.16 1.07 -7.57
C VAL A 157 17.52 0.94 -8.28
N SER A 158 17.76 1.83 -9.24
CA SER A 158 19.04 1.96 -9.94
C SER A 158 19.45 3.43 -9.93
N GLY A 159 20.47 3.76 -9.13
CA GLY A 159 20.81 5.16 -8.84
C GLY A 159 19.67 5.85 -8.10
N SER A 160 19.05 6.83 -8.76
CA SER A 160 17.89 7.59 -8.25
C SER A 160 16.56 7.23 -8.94
N THR A 161 16.55 6.25 -9.84
CA THR A 161 15.34 5.79 -10.53
C THR A 161 14.77 4.56 -9.85
N PHE A 162 13.55 4.68 -9.35
CA PHE A 162 12.79 3.64 -8.66
C PHE A 162 11.81 3.00 -9.63
N SER A 163 11.75 1.67 -9.65
CA SER A 163 10.80 0.90 -10.45
C SER A 163 9.86 0.12 -9.54
N VAL A 164 8.56 0.31 -9.73
CA VAL A 164 7.50 -0.28 -8.92
C VAL A 164 6.53 -1.03 -9.83
N PRO A 165 6.27 -2.33 -9.57
CA PRO A 165 5.33 -3.11 -10.35
C PRO A 165 3.91 -2.54 -10.32
N ALA A 166 3.07 -3.03 -11.23
CA ALA A 166 1.64 -2.73 -11.25
C ALA A 166 0.99 -2.98 -9.88
N ARG A 167 0.03 -2.12 -9.49
CA ARG A 167 -0.81 -2.28 -8.29
C ARG A 167 -0.02 -2.52 -6.99
N THR A 168 1.15 -1.91 -6.86
CA THR A 168 2.08 -2.16 -5.75
C THR A 168 2.40 -0.87 -5.00
N ALA A 169 2.45 -0.95 -3.68
CA ALA A 169 3.07 0.06 -2.84
C ALA A 169 4.44 -0.44 -2.37
N SER A 170 5.49 0.35 -2.59
CA SER A 170 6.86 -0.02 -2.25
C SER A 170 7.52 1.10 -1.46
N VAL A 171 8.17 0.71 -0.37
CA VAL A 171 9.01 1.58 0.44
C VAL A 171 10.48 1.24 0.19
N PHE A 172 11.28 2.28 -0.01
CA PHE A 172 12.72 2.24 -0.07
C PHE A 172 13.29 3.09 1.07
N GLU A 173 14.52 2.82 1.45
CA GLU A 173 15.24 3.54 2.49
C GLU A 173 16.66 3.89 1.99
N VAL A 174 17.13 5.07 2.37
CA VAL A 174 18.56 5.40 2.41
C VAL A 174 19.02 5.11 3.83
N PRO A 175 19.89 4.10 4.05
CA PRO A 175 20.42 3.84 5.38
C PRO A 175 21.22 5.03 5.92
N GLN A 176 21.25 5.18 7.24
CA GLN A 176 22.06 6.19 7.92
C GLN A 176 23.53 6.18 7.44
N GLY A 177 24.06 7.35 7.10
CA GLY A 177 25.47 7.59 6.74
C GLY A 177 26.45 7.70 7.90
#